data_AF-A0A7C1CCH0-F1
#
_entry.id   AF-A0A7C1CCH0-F1
#
_cell.length_a   1.000
_cell.length_b   1.000
_cell.length_c   1.000
_cell.angle_alpha   90.00
_cell.angle_beta   90.00
_cell.angle_gamma   90.00
#
_symmetry.space_group_name_H-M   'P 1'
#
loop_
_entity.id
_entity.type
_entity.pdbx_description
1 polymer ?
#
loop_
_entity_poly.entity_id
_entity_poly.type
_entity_poly.pdbx_seq_one_letter_code
_entity_poly.pdbx_strand_id
1 'polypeptide(L)'
;MAKFYAKVFNLEGKQVGRIRLPDIFRTPFRPDVIKRAVVAIQSHRFQPKGRDPYAGKRTTAESWGAGYGISRVPRIKGGRRAALAPGTVGGRLAHPPVVEKKIYKKIPKKERRLALLSAIAATASKEIVKSRGHIVDNVPDIPLVVTDDLESVSKARELKNVLVSLGVWSDIERVKE
;
A
#
# COMPACT_ATOMS: atom_id res chain seq x y z
N MET A 1 24.03 -4.43 13.83
CA MET A 1 24.91 -5.60 13.60
C MET A 1 24.07 -6.78 13.15
N ALA A 2 24.49 -7.53 12.13
CA ALA A 2 23.72 -8.68 11.64
C ALA A 2 23.72 -9.79 12.70
N LYS A 3 22.54 -10.20 13.18
CA LYS A 3 22.40 -11.36 14.06
C LYS A 3 22.65 -12.64 13.25
N PHE A 4 23.47 -13.55 13.79
CA PHE A 4 23.74 -14.85 13.17
C PHE A 4 22.80 -15.96 13.66
N TYR A 5 22.20 -15.78 14.83
CA TYR A 5 21.31 -16.74 15.47
C TYR A 5 20.06 -16.03 15.98
N ALA A 6 18.91 -16.71 15.87
CA ALA A 6 17.64 -16.32 16.48
C ALA A 6 17.27 -17.33 17.57
N LYS A 7 16.64 -16.85 18.64
CA LYS A 7 16.06 -17.72 19.67
C LYS A 7 14.71 -18.26 19.18
N VAL A 8 14.44 -19.52 19.48
CA VAL A 8 13.16 -20.17 19.19
C VAL A 8 12.34 -20.25 20.47
N PHE A 9 11.09 -19.83 20.41
CA PHE A 9 10.16 -19.81 21.54
C PHE A 9 9.05 -20.84 21.37
N ASN A 10 8.59 -21.44 22.47
CA ASN A 10 7.36 -22.25 22.48
C ASN A 10 6.11 -21.36 22.61
N LEU A 11 4.94 -22.01 22.64
CA LEU A 11 3.63 -21.38 22.81
C LEU A 11 3.47 -20.63 24.15
N GLU A 12 4.27 -20.98 25.17
CA GLU A 12 4.28 -20.32 26.48
C GLU A 12 5.25 -19.12 26.54
N GLY A 13 5.97 -18.81 25.46
CA GLY A 13 6.97 -17.74 25.43
C GLY A 13 8.33 -18.11 26.06
N LYS A 14 8.56 -19.38 26.38
CA LYS A 14 9.85 -19.89 26.88
C LYS A 14 10.77 -20.24 25.71
N GLN A 15 12.06 -19.98 25.89
CA GLN A 15 13.09 -20.30 24.91
C GLN A 15 13.35 -21.82 24.88
N VAL A 16 13.13 -22.46 23.74
CA VAL A 16 13.36 -23.90 23.52
C VAL A 16 14.70 -24.16 22.86
N GLY A 17 15.15 -23.26 21.97
CA GLY A 17 16.35 -23.49 21.17
C GLY A 17 16.89 -22.24 20.50
N ARG A 18 17.87 -22.45 19.62
CA ARG A 18 18.47 -21.41 18.77
C ARG A 18 18.65 -21.94 17.35
N ILE A 19 18.33 -21.12 16.37
CA ILE A 19 18.47 -21.44 14.94
C ILE A 19 19.43 -20.43 14.30
N ARG A 20 20.22 -20.89 13.33
CA ARG A 20 21.08 -20.03 12.53
C ARG A 20 20.24 -19.27 11.50
N LEU A 21 20.37 -17.95 11.48
CA LEU A 21 19.66 -17.11 10.52
C LEU A 21 20.24 -17.30 9.10
N PRO A 22 19.39 -17.39 8.06
CA PRO A 22 19.82 -17.44 6.68
C PRO A 22 20.60 -16.18 6.25
N ASP A 23 21.41 -16.30 5.20
CA ASP A 23 22.22 -15.20 4.67
C ASP A 23 21.40 -13.99 4.19
N ILE A 24 20.10 -14.18 3.96
CA ILE A 24 19.15 -13.10 3.59
C ILE A 24 19.18 -11.96 4.62
N PHE A 25 19.30 -12.26 5.90
CA PHE A 25 19.34 -11.25 6.97
C PHE A 25 20.63 -10.42 7.00
N ARG A 26 21.63 -10.77 6.19
CA ARG A 26 22.86 -9.98 6.00
C ARG A 26 22.72 -8.92 4.92
N THR A 27 21.62 -8.94 4.16
CA THR A 27 21.38 -7.97 3.08
C THR A 27 21.34 -6.55 3.67
N PRO A 28 22.02 -5.57 3.05
CA PRO A 28 21.99 -4.20 3.54
C PRO A 28 20.58 -3.61 3.47
N PHE A 29 20.25 -2.77 4.45
CA PHE A 29 18.98 -2.05 4.47
C PHE A 29 19.01 -0.92 3.42
N ARG A 30 18.13 -1.03 2.41
CA ARG A 30 18.03 -0.11 1.27
C ARG A 30 16.60 0.43 1.13
N PRO A 31 16.23 1.47 1.92
CA PRO A 31 14.87 2.00 1.92
C PRO A 31 14.47 2.63 0.57
N ASP A 32 15.43 3.11 -0.21
CA ASP A 32 15.27 3.63 -1.57
C ASP A 32 14.67 2.57 -2.52
N VAL A 33 15.30 1.39 -2.56
CA VAL A 33 14.90 0.27 -3.42
C VAL A 33 13.57 -0.32 -2.95
N ILE A 34 13.38 -0.43 -1.63
CA ILE A 34 12.11 -0.89 -1.03
C ILE A 34 10.97 0.06 -1.42
N LYS A 35 11.13 1.37 -1.24
CA LYS A 35 10.10 2.37 -1.56
C LYS A 35 9.70 2.31 -3.02
N ARG A 36 10.67 2.25 -3.95
CA ARG A 36 10.41 2.15 -5.38
C ARG A 36 9.65 0.85 -5.73
N ALA A 37 10.03 -0.26 -5.12
CA ALA A 37 9.35 -1.54 -5.31
C ALA A 37 7.90 -1.52 -4.80
N VAL A 38 7.66 -0.99 -3.60
CA VAL A 38 6.31 -0.90 -3.01
C VAL A 38 5.41 -0.03 -3.87
N VAL A 39 5.86 1.14 -4.31
CA VAL A 39 5.07 2.03 -5.20
C VAL A 39 4.73 1.34 -6.51
N ALA A 40 5.66 0.56 -7.07
CA ALA A 40 5.40 -0.21 -8.28
C ALA A 40 4.37 -1.32 -8.03
N ILE A 41 4.51 -2.10 -6.96
CA ILE A 41 3.60 -3.20 -6.61
C ILE A 41 2.18 -2.67 -6.32
N GLN A 42 2.06 -1.55 -5.59
CA GLN A 42 0.76 -0.90 -5.33
C GLN A 42 0.06 -0.51 -6.63
N SER A 43 0.82 -0.05 -7.63
CA SER A 43 0.24 0.30 -8.93
C SER A 43 -0.37 -0.89 -9.68
N HIS A 44 0.07 -2.12 -9.39
CA HIS A 44 -0.46 -3.34 -10.02
C HIS A 44 -1.84 -3.71 -9.49
N ARG A 45 -2.22 -3.19 -8.31
CA ARG A 45 -3.53 -3.42 -7.69
C ARG A 45 -4.60 -2.42 -8.15
N PHE A 46 -4.22 -1.40 -8.91
CA PHE A 46 -5.18 -0.37 -9.35
C PHE A 46 -6.08 -0.89 -10.45
N GLN A 47 -7.38 -0.67 -10.29
CA GLN A 47 -8.36 -0.93 -11.34
C GLN A 47 -8.38 0.25 -12.33
N PRO A 48 -8.30 -0.02 -13.65
CA PRO A 48 -8.53 1.01 -14.66
C PRO A 48 -9.90 1.65 -14.48
N LYS A 49 -9.95 2.98 -14.50
CA LYS A 49 -11.17 3.76 -14.35
C LYS A 49 -11.22 4.89 -15.36
N GLY A 50 -12.40 5.18 -15.86
CA GLY A 50 -12.61 6.28 -16.79
C GLY A 50 -14.02 6.86 -16.70
N ARG A 51 -14.23 7.98 -17.39
CA ARG A 51 -15.57 8.54 -17.61
C ARG A 51 -16.13 8.06 -18.95
N ASP A 52 -17.46 8.09 -19.10
CA ASP A 52 -18.09 7.91 -20.41
C ASP A 52 -17.47 8.91 -21.42
N PRO A 53 -16.94 8.44 -22.58
CA PRO A 53 -16.33 9.31 -23.59
C PRO A 53 -17.22 10.48 -24.06
N TYR A 54 -18.54 10.33 -23.95
CA TYR A 54 -19.54 11.31 -24.35
C TYR A 54 -20.14 12.11 -23.17
N ALA A 55 -19.68 11.90 -21.93
CA ALA A 55 -20.14 12.66 -20.77
C ALA A 55 -19.96 14.18 -20.98
N GLY A 56 -21.05 14.94 -20.84
CA GLY A 56 -21.08 16.39 -21.05
C GLY A 56 -20.93 16.85 -22.51
N LYS A 57 -20.90 15.91 -23.47
CA LYS A 57 -20.82 16.19 -24.92
C LYS A 57 -22.10 15.87 -25.70
N ARG A 58 -23.07 15.17 -25.08
CA ARG A 58 -24.38 14.86 -25.69
C ARG A 58 -25.29 16.09 -25.70
N THR A 59 -24.88 17.14 -26.40
CA THR A 59 -25.62 18.41 -26.51
C THR A 59 -25.51 18.98 -27.92
N THR A 60 -26.51 19.73 -28.35
CA THR A 60 -26.53 20.46 -29.64
C THR A 60 -25.89 21.84 -29.53
N ALA A 61 -25.06 22.08 -28.51
CA ALA A 61 -24.62 23.41 -28.13
C ALA A 61 -23.55 23.97 -29.09
N GLU A 62 -23.75 25.20 -29.55
CA GLU A 62 -22.86 25.91 -30.49
C GLU A 62 -22.58 27.33 -29.98
N SER A 63 -21.45 27.91 -30.37
CA SER A 63 -21.11 29.29 -30.01
C SER A 63 -21.81 30.27 -30.95
N TRP A 64 -22.38 31.34 -30.40
CA TRP A 64 -22.99 32.42 -31.19
C TRP A 64 -21.96 33.35 -31.84
N GLY A 65 -20.68 33.26 -31.45
CA GLY A 65 -19.64 34.17 -31.93
C GLY A 65 -19.66 35.54 -31.24
N ALA A 66 -19.04 36.53 -31.88
CA ALA A 66 -18.97 37.90 -31.38
C ALA A 66 -20.22 38.71 -31.79
N GLY A 67 -20.40 39.90 -31.19
CA GLY A 67 -21.48 40.84 -31.58
C GLY A 67 -22.76 40.80 -30.74
N TYR A 68 -22.87 39.85 -29.80
CA TYR A 68 -24.08 39.68 -28.97
C TYR A 68 -23.96 40.20 -27.53
N GLY A 69 -22.84 40.85 -27.16
CA GLY A 69 -22.59 41.35 -25.79
C GLY A 69 -22.49 40.24 -24.72
N ILE A 70 -22.20 39.00 -25.13
CA ILE A 70 -22.18 37.81 -24.27
C ILE A 70 -20.89 37.02 -24.51
N SER A 71 -20.45 36.26 -23.51
CA SER A 71 -19.32 35.32 -23.62
C SER A 71 -19.52 34.29 -24.75
N ARG A 72 -18.45 33.98 -25.49
CA ARG A 72 -18.40 33.05 -26.64
C ARG A 72 -18.50 31.56 -26.29
N VAL A 73 -18.98 31.21 -25.11
CA VAL A 73 -19.16 29.79 -24.69
C VAL A 73 -20.25 29.12 -25.52
N PRO A 74 -20.16 27.81 -25.82
CA PRO A 74 -21.22 27.09 -26.53
C PRO A 74 -22.53 27.08 -25.73
N ARG A 75 -23.66 27.33 -26.41
CA ARG A 75 -24.99 27.38 -25.79
C ARG A 75 -25.97 26.46 -26.53
N ILE A 76 -26.88 25.84 -25.77
CA ILE A 76 -27.90 24.93 -26.31
C ILE A 76 -28.83 25.71 -27.26
N LYS A 77 -29.12 25.15 -28.44
CA LYS A 77 -30.03 25.75 -29.42
C LYS A 77 -31.42 25.97 -28.80
N GLY A 78 -32.06 27.10 -29.14
CA GLY A 78 -33.36 27.48 -28.57
C GLY A 78 -33.28 28.12 -27.18
N GLY A 79 -32.09 28.29 -26.59
CA GLY A 79 -31.93 28.93 -25.29
C GLY A 79 -30.58 29.62 -25.09
N ARG A 80 -30.38 30.18 -23.88
CA ARG A 80 -29.13 30.86 -23.50
C ARG A 80 -28.25 30.03 -22.56
N ARG A 81 -28.59 28.78 -22.25
CA ARG A 81 -27.82 27.95 -21.31
C ARG A 81 -26.49 27.51 -21.93
N ALA A 82 -25.38 27.77 -21.24
CA ALA A 82 -24.06 27.29 -21.64
C ALA A 82 -23.90 25.79 -21.36
N ALA A 83 -23.25 25.06 -22.28
CA ALA A 83 -23.00 23.63 -22.18
C ALA A 83 -21.72 23.26 -22.97
N LEU A 84 -21.40 21.96 -23.04
CA LEU A 84 -20.28 21.36 -23.79
C LEU A 84 -18.87 21.71 -23.29
N ALA A 85 -18.61 22.96 -22.90
CA ALA A 85 -17.28 23.45 -22.53
C ALA A 85 -16.91 23.11 -21.06
N PRO A 86 -15.61 22.91 -20.78
CA PRO A 86 -15.12 22.84 -19.40
C PRO A 86 -15.40 24.15 -18.67
N GLY A 87 -15.91 24.08 -17.44
CA GLY A 87 -16.33 25.24 -16.65
C GLY A 87 -17.81 25.62 -16.80
N THR A 88 -18.57 24.95 -17.68
CA THR A 88 -20.03 25.10 -17.76
C THR A 88 -20.75 24.04 -16.92
N VAL A 89 -21.90 24.38 -16.34
CA VAL A 89 -22.71 23.43 -15.55
C VAL A 89 -23.27 22.33 -16.44
N GLY A 90 -22.79 21.10 -16.27
CA GLY A 90 -23.15 19.94 -17.11
C GLY A 90 -22.34 19.82 -18.41
N GLY A 91 -21.30 20.64 -18.60
CA GLY A 91 -20.35 20.51 -19.71
C GLY A 91 -19.34 19.38 -19.52
N ARG A 92 -18.52 19.12 -20.54
CA ARG A 92 -17.48 18.09 -20.48
C ARG A 92 -16.36 18.51 -19.52
N LEU A 93 -15.72 17.53 -18.88
CA LEU A 93 -14.47 17.77 -18.14
C LEU A 93 -13.30 18.01 -19.12
N ALA A 94 -12.35 18.87 -18.75
CA ALA A 94 -11.05 18.95 -19.44
C ALA A 94 -10.18 17.78 -18.97
N HIS A 95 -9.72 16.95 -19.91
CA HIS A 95 -8.87 15.76 -19.64
C HIS A 95 -9.46 14.79 -18.60
N PRO A 96 -10.65 14.19 -18.86
CA PRO A 96 -11.21 13.20 -17.97
C PRO A 96 -10.29 11.98 -17.82
N PRO A 97 -10.37 11.25 -16.70
CA PRO A 97 -9.67 9.98 -16.59
C PRO A 97 -10.17 9.04 -17.69
N VAL A 98 -9.22 8.40 -18.37
CA VAL A 98 -9.46 7.43 -19.43
C VAL A 98 -9.02 6.05 -18.96
N VAL A 99 -9.77 5.03 -19.37
CA VAL A 99 -9.47 3.63 -19.06
C VAL A 99 -8.12 3.21 -19.64
N GLU A 100 -7.75 3.78 -20.79
CA GLU A 100 -6.50 3.51 -21.53
C GLU A 100 -5.23 4.02 -20.82
N LYS A 101 -5.36 4.79 -19.73
CA LYS A 101 -4.21 5.32 -19.00
C LYS A 101 -3.34 4.18 -18.46
N LYS A 102 -2.05 4.18 -18.81
CA LYS A 102 -1.07 3.22 -18.27
C LYS A 102 -0.81 3.50 -16.79
N ILE A 103 -1.58 2.84 -15.92
CA ILE A 103 -1.46 2.93 -14.45
C ILE A 103 -0.38 2.00 -13.89
N TYR A 104 -0.06 0.93 -14.61
CA TYR A 104 0.91 -0.09 -14.19
C TYR A 104 2.35 0.43 -14.30
N LYS A 105 3.07 0.47 -13.17
CA LYS A 105 4.50 0.79 -13.14
C LYS A 105 5.35 -0.48 -13.22
N LYS A 106 6.18 -0.58 -14.27
CA LYS A 106 7.08 -1.73 -14.44
C LYS A 106 8.25 -1.65 -13.45
N ILE A 107 8.66 -2.81 -12.93
CA ILE A 107 9.86 -2.96 -12.08
C ILE A 107 10.72 -4.13 -12.58
N PRO A 108 12.06 -3.99 -12.66
CA PRO A 108 12.96 -5.08 -12.99
C PRO A 108 12.89 -6.23 -11.97
N LYS A 109 13.03 -7.47 -12.45
CA LYS A 109 13.02 -8.67 -11.58
C LYS A 109 14.13 -8.63 -10.51
N LYS A 110 15.33 -8.18 -10.88
CA LYS A 110 16.49 -8.09 -9.97
C LYS A 110 16.24 -7.08 -8.84
N GLU A 111 15.73 -5.90 -9.18
CA GLU A 111 15.38 -4.85 -8.21
C GLU A 111 14.28 -5.30 -7.26
N ARG A 112 13.24 -5.96 -7.77
CA ARG A 112 12.18 -6.54 -6.93
C ARG A 112 12.73 -7.57 -5.94
N ARG A 113 13.63 -8.45 -6.38
CA ARG A 113 14.27 -9.44 -5.49
C ARG A 113 15.12 -8.75 -4.43
N LEU A 114 15.94 -7.77 -4.80
CA LEU A 114 16.76 -7.01 -3.85
C LEU A 114 15.90 -6.28 -2.81
N ALA A 115 14.80 -5.66 -3.24
CA ALA A 115 13.84 -5.02 -2.35
C ALA A 115 13.26 -6.00 -1.32
N LEU A 116 12.87 -7.20 -1.77
CA LEU A 116 12.33 -8.24 -0.90
C LEU A 116 13.36 -8.71 0.14
N LEU A 117 14.58 -9.01 -0.29
CA LEU A 117 15.66 -9.45 0.60
C LEU A 117 16.02 -8.37 1.63
N SER A 118 16.10 -7.11 1.20
CA SER A 118 16.38 -5.98 2.09
C SER A 118 15.23 -5.73 3.08
N ALA A 119 13.98 -5.91 2.64
CA ALA A 119 12.82 -5.79 3.53
C ALA A 119 12.78 -6.91 4.59
N ILE A 120 13.10 -8.16 4.22
CA ILE A 120 13.21 -9.28 5.17
C ILE A 120 14.36 -9.02 6.14
N ALA A 121 15.52 -8.54 5.67
CA ALA A 121 16.63 -8.21 6.56
C ALA A 121 16.25 -7.13 7.59
N ALA A 122 15.43 -6.16 7.19
CA ALA A 122 14.97 -5.09 8.08
C ALA A 122 14.12 -5.59 9.26
N THR A 123 13.39 -6.71 9.09
CA THR A 123 12.54 -7.25 10.17
C THR A 123 13.36 -7.82 11.33
N ALA A 124 14.66 -8.11 11.14
CA ALA A 124 15.54 -8.57 12.22
C ALA A 124 16.06 -7.43 13.12
N SER A 125 15.85 -6.16 12.75
CA SER A 125 16.32 -5.02 13.54
C SER A 125 15.20 -4.44 14.42
N LYS A 126 15.35 -4.57 15.75
CA LYS A 126 14.40 -4.00 16.73
C LYS A 126 14.28 -2.48 16.58
N GLU A 127 15.37 -1.79 16.27
CA GLU A 127 15.40 -0.33 16.06
C GLU A 127 14.53 0.08 14.86
N ILE A 128 14.68 -0.60 13.71
CA ILE A 128 13.91 -0.28 12.51
C ILE A 128 12.43 -0.56 12.75
N VAL A 129 12.10 -1.68 13.38
CA VAL A 129 10.71 -2.05 13.70
C VAL A 129 10.07 -1.04 14.67
N LYS A 130 10.78 -0.63 15.72
CA LYS A 130 10.32 0.41 16.66
C LYS A 130 10.17 1.77 15.96
N SER A 131 11.13 2.16 15.12
CA SER A 131 11.08 3.42 14.37
C SER A 131 9.89 3.51 13.39
N ARG A 132 9.38 2.37 12.92
CA ARG A 132 8.20 2.30 12.07
C ARG A 132 6.91 2.64 12.81
N GLY A 133 6.89 2.47 14.14
CA GLY A 133 5.75 2.71 15.02
C GLY A 133 5.19 1.46 15.72
N HIS A 134 5.89 0.33 15.69
CA HIS A 134 5.46 -0.89 16.40
C HIS A 134 5.86 -0.85 17.88
N ILE A 135 4.99 -1.36 18.75
CA ILE A 135 5.29 -1.52 20.19
C ILE A 135 5.95 -2.89 20.39
N VAL A 136 7.27 -2.89 20.57
CA VAL A 136 8.09 -4.11 20.65
C VAL A 136 8.88 -4.21 21.96
N ASP A 137 8.49 -3.46 22.98
CA ASP A 137 9.21 -3.39 24.25
C ASP A 137 9.15 -4.73 25.00
N ASN A 138 7.98 -5.38 25.01
CA ASN A 138 7.75 -6.67 25.68
C ASN A 138 8.17 -7.90 24.84
N VAL A 139 8.58 -7.70 23.58
CA VAL A 139 8.97 -8.81 22.70
C VAL A 139 10.40 -9.26 23.05
N PRO A 140 10.60 -10.57 23.33
CA PRO A 140 11.86 -11.07 23.88
C PRO A 140 13.02 -11.06 22.88
N ASP A 141 12.77 -11.35 21.60
CA ASP A 141 13.78 -11.28 20.54
C ASP A 141 13.15 -10.99 19.17
N ILE A 142 13.93 -10.39 18.28
CA ILE A 142 13.55 -10.07 16.90
C ILE A 142 14.70 -10.54 15.98
N PRO A 143 14.44 -11.30 14.91
CA PRO A 143 13.13 -11.78 14.46
C PRO A 143 12.55 -12.85 15.41
N LEU A 144 11.24 -12.79 15.65
CA LEU A 144 10.54 -13.72 16.53
C LEU A 144 10.32 -15.05 15.79
N VAL A 145 10.93 -16.12 16.29
CA VAL A 145 10.78 -17.48 15.73
C VAL A 145 10.08 -18.35 16.77
N VAL A 146 9.01 -19.03 16.35
CA VAL A 146 8.17 -19.88 17.20
C VAL A 146 8.27 -21.32 16.69
N THR A 147 8.02 -22.30 17.55
CA THR A 147 7.93 -23.72 17.17
C THR A 147 6.74 -23.99 16.24
N ASP A 148 6.87 -25.04 15.42
CA ASP A 148 5.84 -25.48 14.46
C ASP A 148 4.51 -25.87 15.13
N ASP A 149 4.51 -26.10 16.45
CA ASP A 149 3.31 -26.37 17.26
C ASP A 149 2.24 -25.28 17.09
N LEU A 150 2.65 -24.04 16.73
CA LEU A 150 1.72 -22.93 16.47
C LEU A 150 0.74 -23.25 15.33
N GLU A 151 1.13 -24.08 14.35
CA GLU A 151 0.27 -24.48 13.23
C GLU A 151 -0.91 -25.36 13.67
N SER A 152 -0.77 -26.06 14.80
CA SER A 152 -1.80 -26.94 15.35
C SER A 152 -2.92 -26.20 16.11
N VAL A 153 -2.73 -24.91 16.43
CA VAL A 153 -3.69 -24.12 17.19
C VAL A 153 -4.91 -23.76 16.33
N SER A 154 -6.05 -24.36 16.65
CA SER A 154 -7.28 -24.18 15.85
C SER A 154 -8.17 -23.03 16.35
N LYS A 155 -8.15 -22.71 17.65
CA LYS A 155 -9.06 -21.72 18.25
C LYS A 155 -8.39 -20.36 18.42
N ALA A 156 -9.07 -19.30 18.00
CA ALA A 156 -8.59 -17.92 18.17
C ALA A 156 -8.37 -17.53 19.65
N ARG A 157 -9.15 -18.11 20.58
CA ARG A 157 -8.97 -17.88 22.02
C ARG A 157 -7.63 -18.41 22.52
N GLU A 158 -7.21 -19.57 22.02
CA GLU A 158 -5.92 -20.17 22.38
C GLU A 158 -4.78 -19.36 21.77
N LEU A 159 -4.92 -18.94 20.50
CA LEU A 159 -3.94 -18.08 19.83
C LEU A 159 -3.73 -16.74 20.56
N LYS A 160 -4.80 -16.14 21.09
CA LYS A 160 -4.70 -14.92 21.91
C LYS A 160 -3.78 -15.13 23.11
N ASN A 161 -3.94 -16.23 23.84
CA ASN A 161 -3.11 -16.54 25.01
C ASN A 161 -1.63 -16.72 24.62
N VAL A 162 -1.37 -17.35 23.48
CA VAL A 162 -0.01 -17.50 22.94
C VAL A 162 0.61 -16.15 22.60
N LEU A 163 -0.12 -15.26 21.91
CA LEU A 163 0.37 -13.93 21.53
C LEU A 163 0.62 -13.01 22.74
N VAL A 164 -0.16 -13.16 23.82
CA VAL A 164 0.10 -12.52 25.11
C VAL A 164 1.40 -13.05 25.72
N SER A 165 1.60 -14.37 25.71
CA SER A 165 2.80 -15.01 26.25
C SER A 165 4.07 -14.63 25.48
N LEU A 166 3.96 -14.40 24.17
CA LEU A 166 5.05 -13.93 23.30
C LEU A 166 5.31 -12.41 23.41
N GLY A 167 4.48 -11.66 24.15
CA GLY A 167 4.64 -10.22 24.35
C GLY A 167 4.19 -9.33 23.17
N VAL A 168 3.59 -9.92 22.12
CA VAL A 168 3.19 -9.20 20.90
C VAL A 168 1.81 -8.53 21.03
N TRP A 169 1.04 -8.91 22.06
CA TRP A 169 -0.33 -8.42 22.27
C TRP A 169 -0.45 -6.89 22.33
N SER A 170 0.55 -6.20 22.89
CA SER A 170 0.58 -4.73 22.96
C SER A 170 0.52 -4.05 21.58
N ASP A 171 1.17 -4.60 20.55
CA ASP A 171 1.08 -4.05 19.19
C ASP A 171 -0.27 -4.32 18.53
N ILE A 172 -0.97 -5.38 18.94
CA ILE A 172 -2.32 -5.72 18.47
C ILE A 172 -3.35 -4.76 19.08
N GLU A 173 -3.24 -4.44 20.36
CA GLU A 173 -4.11 -3.46 21.01
C GLU A 173 -3.98 -2.08 20.36
N ARG A 174 -2.76 -1.66 20.01
CA ARG A 174 -2.51 -0.42 19.24
C ARG A 174 -3.23 -0.36 17.89
N VAL A 175 -3.51 -1.50 17.24
CA VAL A 175 -4.23 -1.54 15.96
C VAL A 175 -5.75 -1.47 16.15
N LYS A 176 -6.24 -1.87 17.33
CA LYS A 176 -7.66 -1.83 17.67
C LYS A 176 -8.13 -0.41 17.98
N GLU A 177 -7.28 0.37 18.64
CA GLU A 177 -7.49 1.81 18.89
C GLU A 177 -7.42 2.63 17.60
#